data_AF-A0A7X7FW99-F1
#
_entry.id   AF-A0A7X7FW99-F1
#
_cell.length_a   1.000
_cell.length_b   1.000
_cell.length_c   1.000
_cell.angle_alpha   90.00
_cell.angle_beta   90.00
_cell.angle_gamma   90.00
#
_symmetry.space_group_name_H-M   'P 1'
#
loop_
_entity.id
_entity.type
_entity.pdbx_description
1 polymer ?
#
loop_
_entity_poly.entity_id
_entity_poly.type
_entity_poly.pdbx_seq_one_letter_code
_entity_poly.pdbx_strand_id
1 'polypeptide(L)'
;MKTQMHLYLILFLIGIITFSCQKENQEKRLKASLSSNLICKSNLKSADAISDTISRVEFQYDESTKKLTFTHINTGFNCCPDKLSCEVNLQNDTLKIEEFEKVAACDCNCLFDLSIEIKDIEKKSYHVQFIEPYAQGLAPLYFDINLNNHNTGNYSVVRKQYPWGINSIY
;
A
#
# COMPACT_ATOMS: atom_id res chain seq x y z
N MET A 1 3.33 -46.66 42.75
CA MET A 1 2.15 -46.28 41.93
C MET A 1 1.83 -44.79 41.98
N LYS A 2 1.68 -44.15 43.16
CA LYS A 2 1.33 -42.71 43.26
C LYS A 2 2.40 -41.75 42.70
N THR A 3 3.68 -42.00 42.98
CA THR A 3 4.80 -41.18 42.47
C THR A 3 5.00 -41.27 40.95
N GLN A 4 4.74 -42.44 40.36
CA GLN A 4 4.82 -42.67 38.92
C GLN A 4 3.67 -41.97 38.18
N MET A 5 2.48 -41.91 38.77
CA MET A 5 1.32 -41.17 38.26
C MET A 5 1.54 -39.65 38.26
N HIS A 6 2.22 -39.11 39.28
CA HIS A 6 2.59 -37.68 39.33
C HIS A 6 3.64 -37.33 38.27
N LEU A 7 4.56 -38.23 37.96
CA LEU A 7 5.58 -38.01 36.93
C LEU A 7 4.97 -37.89 35.52
N TYR A 8 3.97 -38.74 35.19
CA TYR A 8 3.24 -38.66 33.93
C TYR A 8 2.36 -37.40 33.83
N LEU A 9 1.77 -36.95 34.95
CA LEU A 9 0.96 -35.73 34.99
C LEU A 9 1.81 -34.47 34.75
N ILE A 10 3.04 -34.43 35.30
CA ILE A 10 3.99 -33.34 35.08
C ILE A 10 4.51 -33.33 33.64
N LEU A 11 4.82 -34.49 33.06
CA LEU A 11 5.24 -34.61 31.65
C LEU A 11 4.14 -34.19 30.68
N PHE A 12 2.87 -34.48 30.98
CA PHE A 12 1.72 -34.04 30.18
C PHE A 12 1.52 -32.51 30.24
N LEU A 13 1.69 -31.89 31.41
CA LEU A 13 1.60 -30.43 31.56
C LEU A 13 2.73 -29.68 30.81
N ILE A 14 3.94 -30.22 30.77
CA ILE A 14 5.07 -29.61 30.04
C ILE A 14 4.85 -29.69 28.52
N GLY A 15 4.19 -30.73 28.02
CA GLY A 15 3.86 -30.90 26.59
C GLY A 15 2.82 -29.91 26.04
N ILE A 16 2.00 -29.29 26.90
CA ILE A 16 0.98 -28.32 26.48
C ILE A 16 1.58 -26.91 26.31
N ILE A 17 2.69 -26.60 26.99
CA ILE A 17 3.28 -25.26 27.00
C ILE A 17 4.09 -24.97 25.72
N THR A 18 4.50 -26.00 24.96
CA THR A 18 5.34 -25.84 23.76
C THR A 18 4.57 -25.57 22.48
N PHE A 19 3.23 -25.53 22.50
CA PHE A 19 2.39 -25.25 21.33
C PHE A 19 1.83 -23.81 21.27
N SER A 20 2.34 -22.89 22.09
CA SER A 20 2.08 -21.45 21.89
C SER A 20 3.07 -20.89 20.87
N CYS A 21 2.89 -21.24 19.60
CA CYS A 21 3.56 -20.55 18.51
C CYS A 21 2.92 -19.16 18.39
N GLN A 22 3.43 -18.18 19.14
CA GLN A 22 3.18 -16.78 18.84
C GLN A 22 3.83 -16.53 17.47
N LYS A 23 3.02 -16.51 16.41
CA LYS A 23 3.47 -15.96 15.13
C LYS A 23 3.79 -14.50 15.39
N GLU A 24 5.07 -14.22 15.61
CA GLU A 24 5.59 -12.87 15.71
C GLU A 24 5.21 -12.17 14.40
N ASN A 25 4.39 -11.13 14.50
CA ASN A 25 3.85 -10.39 13.36
C ASN A 25 4.95 -9.51 12.77
N GLN A 26 6.00 -10.15 12.24
CA GLN A 26 7.20 -9.48 11.73
C GLN A 26 6.87 -8.77 10.43
N GLU A 27 6.92 -7.44 10.47
CA GLU A 27 6.83 -6.58 9.30
C GLU A 27 8.12 -6.71 8.47
N LYS A 28 7.99 -7.15 7.21
CA LYS A 28 9.11 -7.32 6.29
C LYS A 28 9.16 -6.17 5.30
N ARG A 29 10.21 -5.37 5.34
CA ARG A 29 10.48 -4.35 4.31
C ARG A 29 10.79 -5.02 2.97
N LEU A 30 10.08 -4.61 1.92
CA LEU A 30 10.27 -5.12 0.56
C LEU A 30 11.19 -4.21 -0.24
N LYS A 31 11.81 -4.80 -1.27
CA LYS A 31 12.58 -4.04 -2.27
C LYS A 31 11.61 -3.39 -3.23
N ALA A 32 11.36 -2.10 -3.00
CA ALA A 32 10.52 -1.28 -3.87
C ALA A 32 11.30 -0.12 -4.47
N SER A 33 10.91 0.30 -5.67
CA SER A 33 11.39 1.51 -6.31
C SER A 33 10.21 2.34 -6.81
N LEU A 34 10.32 3.65 -6.65
CA LEU A 34 9.35 4.61 -7.15
C LEU A 34 9.95 5.38 -8.32
N SER A 35 9.15 5.53 -9.36
CA SER A 35 9.39 6.46 -10.46
C SER A 35 8.20 7.41 -10.56
N SER A 36 8.49 8.69 -10.74
CA SER A 36 7.47 9.72 -10.97
C SER A 36 8.08 10.82 -11.83
N ASN A 37 7.27 11.42 -12.70
CA ASN A 37 7.74 12.51 -13.56
C ASN A 37 7.67 13.89 -12.89
N LEU A 38 7.30 13.97 -11.60
CA LEU A 38 7.06 15.22 -10.83
C LEU A 38 6.20 16.26 -11.57
N ILE A 39 5.38 15.83 -12.53
CA ILE A 39 4.47 16.71 -13.26
C ILE A 39 3.24 16.89 -12.38
N CYS A 40 3.14 18.06 -11.77
CA CYS A 40 1.95 18.52 -11.09
C CYS A 40 0.82 18.72 -12.11
N LYS A 41 -0.29 18.00 -11.95
CA LYS A 41 -1.45 18.03 -12.87
C LYS A 41 -2.35 19.25 -12.74
N SER A 42 -1.98 20.28 -11.98
CA SER A 42 -2.79 21.49 -11.83
C SER A 42 -3.07 22.10 -13.22
N ASN A 43 -4.28 21.89 -13.74
CA ASN A 43 -4.84 22.44 -14.99
C ASN A 43 -4.56 21.69 -16.32
N LEU A 44 -4.07 20.45 -16.32
CA LEU A 44 -3.96 19.66 -17.56
C LEU A 44 -5.25 18.87 -17.83
N LYS A 45 -6.26 19.51 -18.43
CA LYS A 45 -7.45 18.81 -18.97
C LYS A 45 -7.10 18.16 -20.31
N SER A 46 -6.84 16.85 -20.29
CA SER A 46 -6.86 16.00 -21.50
C SER A 46 -8.27 15.45 -21.73
N ALA A 47 -8.67 15.28 -22.99
CA ALA A 47 -10.01 14.85 -23.40
C ALA A 47 -10.36 13.39 -23.00
N ASP A 48 -9.36 12.58 -22.62
CA ASP A 48 -9.50 11.19 -22.14
C ASP A 48 -9.03 11.02 -20.67
N ALA A 49 -8.93 12.12 -19.91
CA ALA A 49 -8.35 12.10 -18.56
C ALA A 49 -9.32 11.56 -17.50
N ILE A 50 -8.82 10.67 -16.62
CA ILE A 50 -9.48 10.31 -15.36
C ILE A 50 -9.73 11.59 -14.57
N SER A 51 -10.96 11.80 -14.09
CA SER A 51 -11.31 12.98 -13.28
C SER A 51 -10.36 13.12 -12.10
N ASP A 52 -9.94 14.34 -11.81
CA ASP A 52 -9.21 14.74 -10.60
C ASP A 52 -9.91 14.37 -9.29
N THR A 53 -11.23 14.13 -9.34
CA THR A 53 -11.99 13.59 -8.21
C THR A 53 -11.81 12.10 -8.01
N ILE A 54 -11.15 11.38 -8.93
CA ILE A 54 -10.88 9.96 -8.83
C ILE A 54 -9.40 9.76 -8.52
N SER A 55 -9.12 9.20 -7.34
CA SER A 55 -7.82 8.59 -7.03
C SER A 55 -7.91 7.09 -7.36
N ARG A 56 -6.96 6.60 -8.16
CA ARG A 56 -7.00 5.24 -8.69
C ARG A 56 -5.66 4.56 -8.52
N VAL A 57 -5.67 3.30 -8.10
CA VAL A 57 -4.52 2.42 -8.18
C VAL A 57 -4.78 1.37 -9.24
N GLU A 58 -3.86 1.25 -10.19
CA GLU A 58 -3.81 0.17 -11.16
C GLU A 58 -2.67 -0.77 -10.77
N PHE A 59 -2.82 -2.08 -10.99
CA PHE A 59 -1.75 -3.04 -10.74
C PHE A 59 -1.48 -3.92 -11.96
N GLN A 60 -0.23 -4.34 -12.08
CA GLN A 60 0.22 -5.33 -13.05
C GLN A 60 1.28 -6.24 -12.42
N TYR A 61 1.08 -7.55 -12.53
CA TYR A 61 1.99 -8.57 -12.06
C TYR A 61 2.64 -9.30 -13.25
N ASP A 62 3.96 -9.35 -13.24
CA ASP A 62 4.77 -10.14 -14.16
C ASP A 62 5.33 -11.36 -13.44
N GLU A 63 4.80 -12.53 -13.79
CA GLU A 63 5.18 -13.81 -13.20
C GLU A 63 6.60 -14.25 -13.56
N SER A 64 7.10 -13.84 -14.73
CA SER A 64 8.45 -14.21 -15.19
C SER A 64 9.54 -13.50 -14.39
N THR A 65 9.29 -12.24 -13.99
CA THR A 65 10.22 -11.43 -13.21
C THR A 65 9.84 -11.32 -11.73
N LYS A 66 8.70 -11.91 -11.33
CA LYS A 66 8.10 -11.79 -9.98
C LYS A 66 7.97 -10.33 -9.53
N LYS A 67 7.53 -9.48 -10.48
CA LYS A 67 7.43 -8.03 -10.29
C LYS A 67 5.98 -7.63 -10.21
N LEU A 68 5.62 -6.92 -9.15
CA LEU A 68 4.31 -6.27 -9.00
C LEU A 68 4.50 -4.76 -9.16
N THR A 69 3.88 -4.19 -10.18
CA THR A 69 3.88 -2.75 -10.45
C THR A 69 2.52 -2.19 -10.06
N PHE A 70 2.52 -1.12 -9.27
CA PHE A 70 1.36 -0.29 -9.03
C PHE A 70 1.52 1.07 -9.72
N THR A 71 0.49 1.51 -10.42
CA THR A 71 0.37 2.88 -10.90
C THR A 71 -0.67 3.59 -10.06
N HIS A 72 -0.24 4.50 -9.20
CA HIS A 72 -1.14 5.33 -8.40
C HIS A 72 -1.39 6.64 -9.14
N ILE A 73 -2.59 6.76 -9.68
CA ILE A 73 -3.06 7.90 -10.47
C ILE A 73 -3.77 8.88 -9.56
N ASN A 74 -3.44 10.17 -9.72
CA ASN A 74 -4.00 11.26 -8.94
C ASN A 74 -3.79 11.06 -7.43
N THR A 75 -2.53 10.89 -7.01
CA THR A 75 -2.14 10.99 -5.59
C THR A 75 -1.74 12.43 -5.25
N GLY A 76 -2.01 12.85 -4.03
CA GLY A 76 -1.89 14.25 -3.60
C GLY A 76 -0.58 14.47 -2.85
N PHE A 77 0.17 15.49 -3.26
CA PHE A 77 1.38 15.98 -2.60
C PHE A 77 1.41 17.50 -2.61
N ASN A 78 2.36 18.10 -1.92
CA ASN A 78 2.74 19.48 -2.13
C ASN A 78 3.18 19.69 -3.60
N CYS A 79 2.89 20.85 -4.17
CA CYS A 79 3.32 21.18 -5.53
C CYS A 79 4.84 21.15 -5.73
N CYS A 80 5.61 21.32 -4.65
CA CYS A 80 7.06 21.42 -4.67
C CYS A 80 7.68 20.40 -3.72
N PRO A 81 7.59 19.09 -4.04
CA PRO A 81 7.95 18.02 -3.12
C PRO A 81 9.48 17.81 -2.98
N ASP A 82 10.29 18.46 -3.83
CA ASP A 82 11.69 18.15 -4.18
C ASP A 82 11.84 16.72 -4.74
N LYS A 83 11.51 15.72 -3.93
CA LYS A 83 11.52 14.30 -4.30
C LYS A 83 10.32 13.59 -3.69
N LEU A 84 9.72 12.70 -4.47
CA LEU A 84 8.74 11.72 -4.00
C LEU A 84 9.42 10.36 -3.77
N SER A 85 8.96 9.64 -2.75
CA SER A 85 9.47 8.32 -2.39
C SER A 85 8.37 7.47 -1.76
N CYS A 86 8.60 6.17 -1.67
CA CYS A 86 7.69 5.26 -0.98
C CYS A 86 8.46 4.22 -0.18
N GLU A 87 7.83 3.70 0.86
CA GLU A 87 8.24 2.48 1.54
C GLU A 87 7.16 1.41 1.41
N VAL A 88 7.58 0.17 1.21
CA VAL A 88 6.65 -0.96 1.09
C VAL A 88 7.03 -2.03 2.10
N ASN A 89 6.07 -2.35 2.95
CA ASN A 89 6.20 -3.38 3.96
C ASN A 89 5.14 -4.46 3.76
N LEU A 90 5.54 -5.72 3.96
CA LEU A 90 4.63 -6.85 3.99
C LEU A 90 4.45 -7.30 5.44
N GLN A 91 3.21 -7.26 5.90
CA GLN A 91 2.81 -7.80 7.20
C GLN A 91 1.69 -8.82 6.99
N ASN A 92 1.96 -10.09 7.28
CA ASN A 92 1.12 -11.22 6.89
C ASN A 92 0.89 -11.23 5.36
N ASP A 93 -0.32 -10.90 4.93
CA ASP A 93 -0.71 -10.76 3.52
C ASP A 93 -1.04 -9.30 3.15
N THR A 94 -0.74 -8.33 4.01
CA THR A 94 -0.96 -6.91 3.74
C THR A 94 0.29 -6.25 3.20
N LEU A 95 0.21 -5.77 1.95
CA LEU A 95 1.17 -4.85 1.34
C LEU A 95 0.81 -3.41 1.76
N LYS A 96 1.56 -2.89 2.73
CA LYS A 96 1.45 -1.50 3.18
C LYS A 96 2.43 -0.65 2.36
N ILE A 97 1.88 0.27 1.56
CA ILE A 97 2.61 1.16 0.66
C ILE A 97 2.44 2.58 1.21
N GLU A 98 3.50 3.12 1.78
CA GLU A 98 3.49 4.46 2.38
C GLU A 98 4.24 5.43 1.47
N GLU A 99 3.59 6.54 1.13
CA GLU A 99 4.10 7.53 0.18
C GLU A 99 4.56 8.79 0.91
N PHE A 100 5.69 9.34 0.47
CA PHE A 100 6.33 10.48 1.12
C PHE A 100 6.81 11.50 0.10
N GLU A 101 6.70 12.77 0.47
CA GLU A 101 7.46 13.87 -0.12
C GLU A 101 8.61 14.28 0.79
N LYS A 102 9.70 14.76 0.19
CA LYS A 102 10.88 15.18 0.95
C LYS A 102 10.64 16.51 1.67
N VAL A 103 9.97 17.46 1.02
CA VAL A 103 9.65 18.79 1.56
C VAL A 103 8.31 19.27 1.04
N ALA A 104 7.65 20.15 1.80
CA ALA A 104 6.43 20.87 1.37
C ALA A 104 6.78 22.34 1.09
N ALA A 105 7.48 22.62 -0.02
CA ALA A 105 8.11 23.94 -0.23
C ALA A 105 7.17 25.03 -0.81
N CYS A 106 5.94 24.68 -1.19
CA CYS A 106 5.01 25.61 -1.83
C CYS A 106 3.67 25.68 -1.09
N ASP A 107 2.98 26.82 -1.18
CA ASP A 107 1.63 27.03 -0.60
C ASP A 107 0.53 26.49 -1.54
N CYS A 108 0.73 25.27 -2.04
CA CYS A 108 -0.27 24.54 -2.81
C CYS A 108 -0.03 23.02 -2.76
N ASN A 109 -1.10 22.28 -2.95
CA ASN A 109 -1.11 20.84 -3.19
C ASN A 109 -1.47 20.55 -4.66
N CYS A 110 -1.01 19.40 -5.15
CA CYS A 110 -1.20 18.98 -6.52
C CYS A 110 -1.34 17.47 -6.63
N LEU A 111 -1.93 17.05 -7.75
CA LEU A 111 -2.07 15.65 -8.11
C LEU A 111 -0.89 15.20 -8.98
N PHE A 112 -0.36 14.03 -8.66
CA PHE A 112 0.74 13.36 -9.34
C PHE A 112 0.36 11.92 -9.68
N ASP A 113 1.08 11.33 -10.62
CA ASP A 113 1.05 9.90 -10.88
C ASP A 113 2.37 9.27 -10.44
N LEU A 114 2.27 8.16 -9.71
CA LEU A 114 3.41 7.38 -9.24
C LEU A 114 3.39 6.00 -9.88
N SER A 115 4.57 5.50 -10.24
CA SER A 115 4.78 4.11 -10.60
C SER A 115 5.71 3.47 -9.58
N ILE A 116 5.17 2.47 -8.86
CA ILE A 116 5.82 1.78 -7.75
C ILE A 116 6.06 0.34 -8.20
N GLU A 117 7.31 -0.10 -8.25
CA GLU A 117 7.68 -1.47 -8.56
C GLU A 117 8.16 -2.19 -7.31
N ILE A 118 7.56 -3.35 -7.04
CA ILE A 118 7.96 -4.25 -5.95
C ILE A 118 8.51 -5.54 -6.57
N LYS A 119 9.71 -5.93 -6.15
CA LYS A 119 10.40 -7.14 -6.63
C LYS A 119 10.22 -8.31 -5.68
N ASP A 120 10.44 -9.51 -6.20
CA ASP A 120 10.42 -10.76 -5.44
C ASP A 120 9.04 -11.03 -4.76
N ILE A 121 7.95 -10.65 -5.43
CA ILE A 121 6.58 -10.90 -4.95
C ILE A 121 6.12 -12.31 -5.33
N GLU A 122 5.46 -12.98 -4.39
CA GLU A 122 4.89 -14.30 -4.62
C GLU A 122 3.52 -14.17 -5.29
N LYS A 123 3.20 -15.14 -6.14
CA LYS A 123 1.87 -15.22 -6.76
C LYS A 123 0.87 -15.77 -5.74
N LYS A 124 0.17 -14.86 -5.05
CA LYS A 124 -0.90 -15.17 -4.09
C LYS A 124 -1.89 -14.01 -3.97
N SER A 125 -2.79 -14.09 -2.99
CA SER A 125 -3.67 -12.97 -2.64
C SER A 125 -3.00 -12.04 -1.63
N TYR A 126 -3.29 -10.75 -1.75
CA TYR A 126 -2.81 -9.71 -0.85
C TYR A 126 -3.92 -8.72 -0.52
N HIS A 127 -3.90 -8.20 0.70
CA HIS A 127 -4.54 -6.93 1.03
C HIS A 127 -3.56 -5.81 0.66
N VAL A 128 -4.02 -4.78 -0.04
CA VAL A 128 -3.20 -3.64 -0.45
C VAL A 128 -3.69 -2.41 0.29
N GLN A 129 -2.78 -1.72 0.96
CA GLN A 129 -3.06 -0.49 1.69
C GLN A 129 -2.11 0.62 1.23
N PHE A 130 -2.66 1.70 0.69
CA PHE A 130 -1.90 2.93 0.46
C PHE A 130 -2.08 3.88 1.64
N ILE A 131 -0.98 4.50 2.06
CA ILE A 131 -0.94 5.55 3.08
C ILE A 131 -0.36 6.79 2.43
N GLU A 132 -1.20 7.80 2.31
CA GLU A 132 -0.92 9.01 1.53
C GLU A 132 -0.87 10.22 2.46
N PRO A 133 0.04 11.18 2.24
CA PRO A 133 0.25 12.30 3.16
C PRO A 133 -0.96 13.25 3.26
N TYR A 134 -1.77 13.37 2.19
CA TYR A 134 -2.87 14.33 2.10
C TYR A 134 -4.27 13.71 2.04
N ALA A 135 -4.40 12.39 2.21
CA ALA A 135 -5.70 11.69 2.12
C ALA A 135 -6.32 11.32 3.50
N GLN A 136 -5.80 11.87 4.60
CA GLN A 136 -6.28 11.55 5.94
C GLN A 136 -7.77 11.93 6.10
N GLY A 137 -8.58 10.98 6.57
CA GLY A 137 -10.03 11.18 6.74
C GLY A 137 -10.86 11.06 5.46
N LEU A 138 -10.21 10.84 4.31
CA LEU A 138 -10.88 10.52 3.04
C LEU A 138 -11.08 9.01 2.87
N ALA A 139 -11.81 8.63 1.82
CA ALA A 139 -11.98 7.24 1.44
C ALA A 139 -10.60 6.56 1.22
N PRO A 140 -10.30 5.47 1.94
CA PRO A 140 -8.99 4.84 1.90
C PRO A 140 -8.81 4.01 0.63
N LEU A 141 -7.57 3.97 0.13
CA LEU A 141 -7.14 2.99 -0.85
C LEU A 141 -6.75 1.69 -0.12
N TYR A 142 -7.76 0.89 0.19
CA TYR A 142 -7.62 -0.42 0.81
C TYR A 142 -8.45 -1.45 0.04
N PHE A 143 -7.78 -2.43 -0.57
CA PHE A 143 -8.43 -3.38 -1.48
C PHE A 143 -7.68 -4.69 -1.59
N ASP A 144 -8.37 -5.73 -2.06
CA ASP A 144 -7.80 -7.06 -2.24
C ASP A 144 -7.36 -7.26 -3.69
N ILE A 145 -6.21 -7.92 -3.86
CA ILE A 145 -5.77 -8.44 -5.16
C ILE A 145 -5.56 -9.94 -5.05
N ASN A 146 -5.89 -10.67 -6.11
CA ASN A 146 -5.61 -12.10 -6.21
C ASN A 146 -4.77 -12.39 -7.46
N LEU A 147 -3.45 -12.47 -7.26
CA LEU A 147 -2.49 -12.71 -8.34
C LEU A 147 -2.55 -14.13 -8.91
N ASN A 148 -3.26 -15.07 -8.26
CA ASN A 148 -3.49 -16.39 -8.83
C ASN A 148 -4.46 -16.33 -10.02
N ASN A 149 -5.38 -15.36 -10.00
CA ASN A 149 -6.49 -15.27 -10.97
C ASN A 149 -6.31 -14.10 -11.93
N HIS A 150 -5.74 -12.98 -11.46
CA HIS A 150 -5.64 -11.75 -12.21
C HIS A 150 -4.24 -11.16 -12.09
N ASN A 151 -3.57 -11.00 -13.24
CA ASN A 151 -2.28 -10.32 -13.32
C ASN A 151 -2.44 -8.80 -13.48
N THR A 152 -3.65 -8.29 -13.69
CA THR A 152 -3.92 -6.86 -13.80
C THR A 152 -5.24 -6.50 -13.15
N GLY A 153 -5.42 -5.24 -12.78
CA GLY A 153 -6.67 -4.72 -12.27
C GLY A 153 -6.54 -3.29 -11.78
N ASN A 154 -7.63 -2.73 -11.24
CA ASN A 154 -7.62 -1.40 -10.65
C ASN A 154 -8.62 -1.29 -9.50
N TYR A 155 -8.38 -0.31 -8.63
CA TYR A 155 -9.27 0.12 -7.55
C TYR A 155 -9.33 1.64 -7.55
N SER A 156 -10.52 2.22 -7.37
CA SER A 156 -10.72 3.67 -7.43
C SER A 156 -11.56 4.15 -6.26
N VAL A 157 -11.20 5.32 -5.74
CA VAL A 157 -11.99 6.05 -4.74
C VAL A 157 -12.30 7.45 -5.25
N VAL A 158 -13.46 7.98 -4.84
CA VAL A 158 -13.86 9.36 -5.16
C VAL A 158 -13.47 10.27 -4.00
N ARG A 159 -12.79 11.37 -4.33
CA ARG A 159 -12.35 12.44 -3.43
C ARG A 159 -12.83 13.77 -3.98
N LYS A 160 -13.44 14.58 -3.12
CA LYS A 160 -14.02 15.88 -3.51
C LYS A 160 -13.36 17.07 -2.83
N GLN A 161 -12.41 16.80 -1.94
CA GLN A 161 -11.66 17.80 -1.19
C GLN A 161 -10.34 18.09 -1.89
N TYR A 162 -9.95 19.36 -1.93
CA TYR A 162 -8.66 19.80 -2.43
C TYR A 162 -7.49 18.94 -1.89
N PRO A 163 -6.51 18.51 -2.71
CA PRO A 163 -6.32 18.80 -4.15
C PRO A 163 -7.21 18.00 -5.12
N TRP A 164 -8.06 17.10 -4.63
CA TRP A 164 -8.98 16.32 -5.45
C TRP A 164 -10.33 17.02 -5.60
N GLY A 165 -10.59 17.60 -6.77
CA GLY A 165 -11.81 18.38 -6.98
C GLY A 165 -11.82 19.73 -6.26
N ILE A 166 -12.83 20.54 -6.60
CA ILE A 166 -12.86 21.99 -6.31
C ILE A 166 -13.61 22.35 -5.02
N ASN A 167 -14.16 21.38 -4.28
CA ASN A 167 -14.85 21.71 -3.02
C ASN A 167 -13.83 21.84 -1.88
N SER A 168 -13.10 22.96 -1.86
CA SER A 168 -12.51 23.50 -0.64
C SER A 168 -13.67 23.97 0.26
N ILE A 169 -14.28 23.04 1.00
CA ILE A 169 -15.11 23.44 2.13
C ILE A 169 -14.12 23.88 3.22
N TYR A 170 -13.81 25.18 3.20
CA TYR A 170 -13.34 25.90 4.38
C TYR A 170 -14.47 26.00 5.40
#